data_AF-A0AAU3Q0U9-F1
#
_entry.id   AF-A0AAU3Q0U9-F1
#
_cell.length_a   1.000
_cell.length_b   1.000
_cell.length_c   1.000
_cell.angle_alpha   90.00
_cell.angle_beta   90.00
_cell.angle_gamma   90.00
#
_symmetry.space_group_name_H-M   'P 1'
#
loop_
_entity.id
_entity.type
_entity.pdbx_description
1 polymer ?
#
loop_
_entity_poly.entity_id
_entity_poly.type
_entity_poly.pdbx_seq_one_letter_code
_entity_poly.pdbx_strand_id
1 'polypeptide(L)'
;MAIAVTATKNALCTAYANIATTVYVSVHTADPGTTGTNEASGGSPAYARIATTWSAPASGQITGSQVTINLPAGTYTHAGLWSAATGGTFIDKVAIASTTLGAQGTLLVTPTFAMS
;
A
#
# COMPACT_ATOMS: atom_id res chain seq x y z
N MET A 1 23.48 10.26 -9.82
CA MET A 1 24.28 9.69 -8.72
C MET A 1 23.36 8.79 -7.91
N ALA A 2 23.68 7.50 -7.75
CA ALA A 2 22.94 6.62 -6.84
C ALA A 2 23.31 6.95 -5.39
N ILE A 3 22.35 6.86 -4.47
CA ILE A 3 22.60 7.15 -3.05
C ILE A 3 23.37 5.98 -2.45
N ALA A 4 24.66 6.19 -2.14
CA ALA A 4 25.50 5.14 -1.55
C ALA A 4 25.47 5.12 -0.01
N VAL A 5 25.05 6.22 0.63
CA VAL A 5 25.11 6.39 2.08
C VAL A 5 23.80 5.91 2.73
N THR A 6 23.88 4.89 3.58
CA THR A 6 22.72 4.30 4.28
C THR A 6 21.93 5.34 5.08
N ALA A 7 22.61 6.28 5.74
CA ALA A 7 21.94 7.34 6.49
C ALA A 7 21.04 8.21 5.59
N THR A 8 21.50 8.54 4.37
CA THR A 8 20.71 9.27 3.40
C THR A 8 19.53 8.44 2.89
N LYS A 9 19.73 7.14 2.64
CA LYS A 9 18.61 6.24 2.27
C LYS A 9 17.55 6.16 3.37
N ASN A 10 17.98 6.03 4.63
CA ASN A 10 17.08 6.02 5.78
C ASN A 10 16.34 7.35 5.92
N ALA A 11 17.00 8.49 5.70
CA ALA A 11 16.35 9.80 5.74
C ALA A 11 15.24 9.93 4.70
N LEU A 12 15.43 9.41 3.49
CA LEU A 12 14.39 9.38 2.46
C LEU A 12 13.25 8.42 2.79
N CYS A 13 13.56 7.27 3.40
CA CYS A 13 12.52 6.37 3.92
C CYS A 13 11.70 7.05 5.04
N THR A 14 12.34 7.80 5.93
CA THR A 14 11.64 8.61 6.94
C THR A 14 10.75 9.65 6.28
N ALA A 15 11.23 10.34 5.25
CA ALA A 15 10.41 11.33 4.53
C ALA A 15 9.20 10.67 3.87
N TYR A 16 9.37 9.51 3.21
CA TYR A 16 8.28 8.73 2.62
C TYR A 16 7.24 8.32 3.66
N ALA A 17 7.67 7.82 4.81
CA ALA A 17 6.80 7.40 5.91
C ALA A 17 5.91 8.53 6.45
N ASN A 18 6.40 9.77 6.37
CA ASN A 18 5.75 10.98 6.87
C ASN A 18 5.02 11.79 5.79
N ILE A 19 4.83 11.23 4.59
CA ILE A 19 4.11 11.92 3.51
C ILE A 19 2.63 12.20 3.86
N ALA A 20 2.08 11.44 4.81
CA ALA A 20 0.78 11.67 5.42
C ALA A 20 0.83 11.25 6.91
N THR A 21 -0.03 11.85 7.75
CA THR A 21 -0.13 11.51 9.18
C THR A 21 -0.56 10.06 9.40
N THR A 22 -1.40 9.54 8.52
CA THR A 22 -1.80 8.12 8.50
C THR A 22 -1.84 7.67 7.06
N VAL A 23 -1.21 6.52 6.79
CA VAL A 23 -1.18 5.92 5.46
C VAL A 23 -2.13 4.73 5.45
N TYR A 24 -2.91 4.61 4.39
CA TYR A 24 -3.89 3.55 4.20
C TYR A 24 -3.53 2.70 3.01
N VAL A 25 -3.67 1.39 3.14
CA VAL A 25 -3.43 0.41 2.09
C VAL A 25 -4.74 0.13 1.36
N SER A 26 -4.70 0.23 0.03
CA SER A 26 -5.78 -0.13 -0.89
C SER A 26 -5.41 -1.33 -1.75
N VAL A 27 -6.42 -1.96 -2.37
CA VAL A 27 -6.24 -3.08 -3.32
C VAL A 27 -6.96 -2.75 -4.62
N HIS A 28 -6.38 -3.13 -5.76
CA HIS A 28 -6.86 -2.76 -7.08
C HIS A 28 -6.92 -3.95 -8.04
N THR A 29 -7.90 -3.91 -8.95
CA THR A 29 -8.15 -4.98 -9.93
C THR A 29 -7.26 -4.87 -11.17
N ALA A 30 -6.76 -3.66 -11.47
CA ALA A 30 -5.80 -3.38 -12.54
C ALA A 30 -4.82 -2.29 -12.09
N ASP A 31 -3.94 -1.84 -12.99
CA ASP A 31 -2.96 -0.79 -12.69
C ASP A 31 -3.67 0.49 -12.19
N PRO A 32 -3.36 1.00 -10.98
CA PRO A 32 -3.96 2.22 -10.44
C PRO A 32 -3.49 3.52 -11.10
N GLY A 33 -2.48 3.47 -11.98
CA GLY A 33 -1.83 4.65 -12.52
C GLY A 33 -1.21 5.50 -11.41
N THR A 34 -1.31 6.82 -11.53
CA THR A 34 -0.83 7.79 -10.52
C THR A 34 -1.96 8.44 -9.74
N THR A 35 -3.21 8.03 -9.97
CA THR A 35 -4.40 8.62 -9.35
C THR A 35 -5.25 7.61 -8.57
N GLY A 36 -4.80 6.36 -8.49
CA GLY A 36 -5.46 5.32 -7.70
C GLY A 36 -6.71 4.72 -8.36
N THR A 37 -6.74 4.64 -9.69
CA THR A 37 -7.87 4.01 -10.42
C THR A 37 -8.02 2.53 -10.09
N ASN A 38 -9.14 1.92 -10.49
CA ASN A 38 -9.36 0.46 -10.37
C ASN A 38 -9.33 -0.07 -8.93
N GLU A 39 -9.58 0.78 -7.93
CA GLU A 39 -9.68 0.36 -6.53
C GLU A 39 -10.88 -0.58 -6.31
N ALA A 40 -10.69 -1.60 -5.47
CA ALA A 40 -11.75 -2.53 -5.09
C ALA A 40 -12.94 -1.81 -4.45
N SER A 41 -14.13 -2.41 -4.53
CA SER A 41 -15.34 -1.88 -3.90
C SER A 41 -16.35 -3.00 -3.63
N GLY A 42 -17.33 -2.73 -2.76
CA GLY A 42 -18.39 -3.69 -2.42
C GLY A 42 -17.92 -4.81 -1.47
N GLY A 43 -18.60 -5.96 -1.52
CA GLY A 43 -18.38 -7.09 -0.60
C GLY A 43 -19.23 -7.04 0.68
N SER A 44 -19.18 -8.12 1.45
CA SER A 44 -19.79 -8.26 2.77
C SER A 44 -18.96 -9.23 3.63
N PRO A 45 -18.08 -8.73 4.53
CA PRO A 45 -17.90 -7.32 4.89
C PRO A 45 -17.43 -6.44 3.73
N ALA A 46 -17.88 -5.19 3.72
CA ALA A 46 -17.52 -4.24 2.68
C ALA A 46 -16.00 -3.96 2.70
N TYR A 47 -15.43 -3.83 1.51
CA TYR A 47 -14.07 -3.34 1.32
C TYR A 47 -13.89 -1.95 1.93
N ALA A 48 -12.74 -1.76 2.58
CA ALA A 48 -12.27 -0.47 3.06
C ALA A 48 -10.73 -0.45 3.01
N ARG A 49 -10.15 0.74 2.83
CA ARG A 49 -8.71 0.91 2.99
C ARG A 49 -8.33 0.74 4.45
N ILE A 50 -7.22 0.06 4.72
CA ILE A 50 -6.81 -0.24 6.09
C ILE A 50 -5.53 0.53 6.44
N ALA A 51 -5.54 1.20 7.58
CA ALA A 51 -4.38 1.95 8.04
C ALA A 51 -3.18 1.03 8.30
N THR A 52 -2.01 1.46 7.87
CA THR A 52 -0.73 0.82 8.20
C THR A 52 0.11 1.77 9.05
N THR A 53 0.91 1.20 9.94
CA THR A 53 1.88 1.94 10.75
C THR A 53 3.28 1.60 10.29
N TRP A 54 4.05 2.61 9.88
CA TRP A 54 5.44 2.44 9.48
C TRP A 54 6.36 2.15 10.67
N SER A 55 7.30 1.22 10.49
CA SER A 55 8.40 1.00 11.42
C SER A 55 9.49 2.07 11.30
N ALA A 56 10.54 1.99 12.12
CA ALA A 56 11.72 2.82 11.92
C ALA A 56 12.52 2.35 10.68
N PRO A 57 12.98 3.26 9.80
CA PRO A 57 13.81 2.87 8.67
C PRO A 57 15.14 2.23 9.07
N ALA A 58 15.55 1.21 8.31
CA ALA A 58 16.84 0.56 8.45
C ALA A 58 17.36 0.12 7.07
N SER A 59 18.67 0.23 6.84
CA SER A 59 19.32 -0.23 5.62
C SER A 59 18.70 0.29 4.31
N GLY A 60 18.11 1.49 4.33
CA GLY A 60 17.42 2.09 3.20
C GLY A 60 16.05 1.49 2.90
N GLN A 61 15.42 0.86 3.87
CA GLN A 61 14.08 0.28 3.76
C GLN A 61 13.23 0.68 4.96
N ILE A 62 11.92 0.75 4.76
CA ILE A 62 10.90 0.88 5.80
C ILE A 62 9.72 -0.04 5.48
N THR A 63 9.14 -0.64 6.51
CA THR A 63 8.05 -1.62 6.38
C THR A 63 6.88 -1.20 7.26
N GLY A 64 5.67 -1.25 6.70
CA GLY A 64 4.45 -0.99 7.43
C GLY A 64 3.92 -2.24 8.13
N SER A 65 3.03 -2.07 9.09
CA SER A 65 2.29 -3.17 9.69
C SER A 65 1.47 -3.91 8.61
N GLN A 66 1.41 -5.24 8.72
CA GLN A 66 0.52 -6.04 7.89
C GLN A 66 -0.93 -5.64 8.13
N VAL A 67 -1.69 -5.51 7.05
CA VAL A 67 -3.12 -5.24 7.08
C VAL A 67 -3.90 -6.40 6.49
N THR A 68 -5.09 -6.65 7.03
CA THR A 68 -6.05 -7.64 6.49
C THR A 68 -7.20 -6.90 5.84
N ILE A 69 -7.37 -7.08 4.54
CA ILE A 69 -8.35 -6.33 3.73
C ILE A 69 -9.46 -7.28 3.28
N ASN A 70 -10.71 -6.96 3.58
CA ASN A 70 -11.88 -7.71 3.09
C ASN A 70 -12.15 -7.36 1.63
N LEU A 71 -12.34 -8.39 0.80
CA LEU A 71 -12.51 -8.24 -0.64
C LEU A 71 -13.60 -9.20 -1.17
N PRO A 72 -14.50 -8.73 -2.05
CA PRO A 72 -15.42 -9.62 -2.75
C PRO A 72 -14.67 -10.53 -3.73
N ALA A 73 -15.42 -11.45 -4.35
CA ALA A 73 -14.89 -12.24 -5.47
C ALA A 73 -14.35 -11.32 -6.57
N GLY A 74 -13.18 -11.64 -7.10
CA GLY A 74 -12.48 -10.79 -8.06
C GLY A 74 -11.02 -11.16 -8.22
N THR A 75 -10.36 -10.55 -9.20
CA THR A 75 -8.91 -10.67 -9.42
C THR A 75 -8.25 -9.35 -9.04
N TYR A 76 -7.27 -9.42 -8.15
CA TYR A 76 -6.57 -8.27 -7.62
C TYR A 76 -5.09 -8.35 -7.97
N THR A 77 -4.57 -7.29 -8.55
CA THR A 77 -3.23 -7.29 -9.19
C THR A 77 -2.29 -6.24 -8.61
N HIS A 78 -2.82 -5.24 -7.90
CA HIS A 78 -2.03 -4.16 -7.33
C HIS A 78 -2.49 -3.82 -5.91
N ALA A 79 -1.55 -3.30 -5.12
CA ALA A 79 -1.83 -2.58 -3.88
C ALA A 79 -1.46 -1.11 -4.05
N GLY A 80 -2.13 -0.24 -3.30
CA GLY A 80 -1.88 1.20 -3.33
C GLY A 80 -1.78 1.79 -1.93
N LEU A 81 -1.24 3.00 -1.85
CA LEU A 81 -1.17 3.79 -0.62
C LEU A 81 -1.94 5.10 -0.77
N TRP A 82 -2.70 5.46 0.26
CA TRP A 82 -3.51 6.67 0.31
C TRP A 82 -3.28 7.46 1.60
N SER A 83 -3.46 8.78 1.51
CA SER A 83 -3.37 9.67 2.67
C SER A 83 -4.62 9.68 3.55
N ALA A 84 -5.69 8.96 3.17
CA ALA A 84 -6.96 8.92 3.89
C ALA A 84 -7.73 7.61 3.64
N ALA A 85 -8.60 7.24 4.59
CA ALA A 85 -9.47 6.07 4.51
C ALA A 85 -10.48 6.14 3.34
N THR A 86 -10.90 7.36 2.98
CA THR A 86 -11.80 7.66 1.85
C THR A 86 -11.34 8.97 1.21
N GLY A 87 -11.32 9.04 -0.13
CA GLY A 87 -10.79 10.20 -0.85
C GLY A 87 -9.28 10.35 -0.65
N GLY A 88 -8.80 11.57 -0.36
CA GLY A 88 -7.38 11.84 -0.11
C GLY A 88 -6.51 11.77 -1.37
N THR A 89 -5.19 11.83 -1.16
CA THR A 89 -4.18 11.79 -2.22
C THR A 89 -3.67 10.37 -2.39
N PHE A 90 -3.59 9.93 -3.65
CA PHE A 90 -2.90 8.68 -3.99
C PHE A 90 -1.39 8.89 -3.87
N ILE A 91 -0.75 8.08 -3.04
CA ILE A 91 0.66 8.24 -2.68
C ILE A 91 1.54 7.43 -3.63
N ASP A 92 1.24 6.13 -3.76
CA ASP A 92 2.08 5.20 -4.52
C ASP A 92 1.33 3.89 -4.81
N LYS A 93 1.91 3.06 -5.68
CA LYS A 93 1.41 1.73 -6.04
C LYS A 93 2.51 0.68 -6.09
N VAL A 94 2.11 -0.58 -5.98
CA VAL A 94 2.96 -1.72 -6.30
C VAL A 94 2.13 -2.82 -6.96
N ALA A 95 2.72 -3.49 -7.96
CA ALA A 95 2.17 -4.73 -8.48
C ALA A 95 2.37 -5.84 -7.42
N ILE A 96 1.34 -6.64 -7.18
CA ILE A 96 1.39 -7.79 -6.28
C ILE A 96 1.26 -9.09 -7.08
N ALA A 97 1.53 -10.22 -6.45
CA ALA A 97 1.15 -11.51 -7.02
C ALA A 97 -0.36 -11.51 -7.25
N SER A 98 -0.77 -11.71 -8.51
CA SER A 98 -2.19 -11.70 -8.90
C SER A 98 -2.95 -12.71 -8.05
N THR A 99 -3.95 -12.24 -7.32
CA THR A 99 -4.73 -13.04 -6.38
C THR A 99 -6.18 -13.04 -6.84
N THR A 100 -6.72 -14.22 -7.13
CA THR A 100 -8.12 -14.40 -7.50
C THR A 100 -8.90 -14.99 -6.33
N LEU A 101 -9.94 -14.29 -5.88
CA LEU A 101 -10.89 -14.79 -4.89
C LEU A 101 -12.15 -15.25 -5.61
N GLY A 102 -12.54 -16.52 -5.42
CA GLY A 102 -13.78 -17.08 -6.02
C GLY A 102 -15.06 -16.72 -5.25
N ALA A 103 -14.91 -16.19 -4.03
CA ALA A 103 -15.98 -15.72 -3.15
C ALA A 103 -15.43 -14.58 -2.27
N GLN A 104 -16.24 -14.05 -1.35
CA GLN A 104 -15.75 -13.14 -0.31
C GLN A 104 -14.54 -13.76 0.41
N GLY A 105 -13.49 -12.97 0.60
CA GLY A 105 -12.29 -13.38 1.31
C GLY A 105 -11.48 -12.20 1.82
N THR A 106 -10.22 -12.48 2.16
CA THR A 106 -9.28 -11.46 2.61
C THR A 106 -7.96 -11.55 1.85
N LEU A 107 -7.28 -10.40 1.78
CA LEU A 107 -5.90 -10.32 1.34
C LEU A 107 -5.06 -9.68 2.45
N LEU A 108 -3.91 -10.28 2.75
CA LEU A 108 -2.95 -9.76 3.70
C LEU A 108 -1.87 -8.98 2.93
N VAL A 109 -1.68 -7.71 3.26
CA VAL A 109 -0.72 -6.84 2.58
C VAL A 109 0.22 -6.21 3.60
N THR A 110 1.53 -6.29 3.33
CA THR A 110 2.57 -5.64 4.14
C THR A 110 3.31 -4.64 3.25
N PRO A 111 3.00 -3.34 3.31
CA PRO A 111 3.63 -2.35 2.45
C PRO A 111 5.10 -2.16 2.85
N THR A 112 5.97 -2.06 1.85
CA THR A 112 7.41 -1.83 2.06
C THR A 112 7.90 -0.83 1.02
N PHE A 113 8.67 0.14 1.47
CA PHE A 113 9.38 1.08 0.61
C PHE A 113 10.88 0.88 0.77
N ALA A 114 11.61 0.87 -0.34
CA ALA A 114 13.06 0.69 -0.34
C ALA A 114 13.73 1.69 -1.29
N MET A 115 14.74 2.39 -0.78
CA MET A 115 15.61 3.26 -1.54
C MET A 115 16.77 2.47 -2.16
N SER A 116 16.72 2.27 -3.48
CA SER A 116 17.78 1.66 -4.28
C SER A 116 19.07 2.47 -4.26
#